data_AF-A0A1D8AFH5-F1
#
_entry.id   AF-A0A1D8AFH5-F1
#
_cell.length_a   1.000
_cell.length_b   1.000
_cell.length_c   1.000
_cell.angle_alpha   90.00
_cell.angle_beta   90.00
_cell.angle_gamma   90.00
#
_symmetry.space_group_name_H-M   'P 1'
#
loop_
_entity.id
_entity.type
_entity.pdbx_description
1 polymer ?
#
loop_
_entity_poly.entity_id
_entity_poly.type
_entity_poly.pdbx_seq_one_letter_code
_entity_poly.pdbx_strand_id
1 'polypeptide(L)'
;MKPDEVRSLSRHWLRIIVLIEARAAPRLRTVEGLWRRSTTKRPGKMTDFIRTEGLLSDQEIDGIIAAAPSSLVRFQEVAARVSLAERPELGTWLEQFHRGIL
;
A
#
# COMPACT_ATOMS: atom_id res chain seq x y z
N MET A 1 -1.87 -13.86 -0.96
CA MET A 1 -1.80 -13.48 -2.38
C MET A 1 -0.77 -14.33 -3.09
N LYS A 2 -1.04 -14.79 -4.30
CA LYS A 2 -0.15 -15.55 -5.20
C LYS A 2 0.47 -14.58 -6.22
N PRO A 3 1.64 -14.89 -6.80
CA PRO A 3 2.25 -14.05 -7.84
C PRO A 3 1.33 -13.76 -9.02
N ASP A 4 0.57 -14.75 -9.48
CA ASP A 4 -0.35 -14.57 -10.61
C ASP A 4 -1.50 -13.62 -10.30
N GLU A 5 -1.93 -13.56 -9.03
CA GLU A 5 -2.91 -12.58 -8.59
C GLU A 5 -2.34 -11.17 -8.69
N VAL A 6 -1.04 -10.96 -8.43
CA VAL A 6 -0.40 -9.63 -8.58
C VAL A 6 -0.24 -9.27 -10.05
N ARG A 7 0.15 -10.22 -10.90
CA ARG A 7 0.29 -9.99 -12.35
C ARG A 7 -1.02 -9.57 -13.01
N SER A 8 -2.16 -10.02 -12.49
CA SER A 8 -3.48 -9.67 -13.02
C SER A 8 -4.06 -8.37 -12.45
N LEU A 9 -3.40 -7.74 -11.47
CA LEU A 9 -3.86 -6.47 -10.92
C LEU A 9 -3.72 -5.34 -11.94
N SER A 10 -4.66 -4.40 -11.88
CA SER A 10 -4.53 -3.14 -12.59
C SER A 10 -3.36 -2.32 -12.03
N ARG A 11 -2.81 -1.42 -12.86
CA ARG A 11 -1.75 -0.48 -12.42
C ARG A 11 -2.14 0.33 -11.20
N HIS A 12 -3.43 0.65 -11.03
CA HIS A 12 -3.91 1.35 -9.84
C HIS A 12 -3.60 0.55 -8.56
N TRP A 13 -3.97 -0.73 -8.52
CA TRP A 13 -3.73 -1.58 -7.35
C TRP A 13 -2.25 -1.86 -7.11
N LEU A 14 -1.47 -2.00 -8.18
CA LEU A 14 -0.01 -2.13 -8.06
C LEU A 14 0.62 -0.89 -7.38
N ARG A 15 0.18 0.32 -7.75
CA ARG A 15 0.65 1.58 -7.12
C ARG A 15 0.26 1.63 -5.64
N ILE A 16 -0.96 1.19 -5.30
CA ILE A 16 -1.42 1.14 -3.90
C ILE A 16 -0.56 0.17 -3.06
N ILE A 17 -0.20 -1.00 -3.61
CA ILE A 17 0.69 -1.94 -2.93
C ILE A 17 2.03 -1.28 -2.60
N VAL A 18 2.67 -0.64 -3.59
CA VAL A 18 3.95 0.06 -3.39
C VAL A 18 3.82 1.16 -2.35
N LEU A 19 2.74 1.96 -2.40
CA LEU A 19 2.48 3.02 -1.42
C LEU A 19 2.34 2.49 0.01
N ILE A 20 1.58 1.40 0.19
CA ILE A 20 1.36 0.79 1.52
C ILE A 20 2.69 0.24 2.06
N GLU A 21 3.46 -0.50 1.25
CA GLU A 21 4.76 -1.01 1.68
C GLU A 21 5.74 0.13 2.02
N ALA A 22 5.80 1.19 1.20
CA ALA A 22 6.65 2.34 1.46
C ALA A 22 6.30 3.06 2.77
N ARG A 23 5.01 3.19 3.09
CA ARG A 23 4.54 3.78 4.37
C ARG A 23 4.83 2.90 5.58
N ALA A 24 4.81 1.59 5.39
CA ALA A 24 5.08 0.63 6.45
C ALA A 24 6.58 0.48 6.74
N ALA A 25 7.43 0.57 5.71
CA ALA A 25 8.86 0.30 5.77
C ALA A 25 9.60 0.93 6.98
N PRO A 26 9.38 2.21 7.37
CA PRO A 26 10.08 2.80 8.52
C PRO A 26 9.74 2.16 9.88
N ARG A 27 8.62 1.44 9.97
CA ARG A 27 8.08 0.87 11.22
C ARG A 27 8.21 -0.66 11.28
N LEU A 28 8.55 -1.28 10.18
CA LEU A 28 8.66 -2.73 10.06
C LEU A 28 10.01 -3.22 10.62
N ARG A 29 9.97 -3.84 11.80
CA ARG A 29 11.17 -4.37 12.48
C ARG A 29 11.51 -5.80 12.10
N THR A 30 10.48 -6.65 11.99
CA THR A 30 10.59 -8.03 11.54
C THR A 30 9.48 -8.24 10.53
N VAL A 31 9.85 -8.43 9.27
CA VAL A 31 8.88 -8.82 8.23
C VAL A 31 9.34 -10.12 7.66
N GLU A 32 8.53 -11.15 7.88
CA GLU A 32 8.70 -12.42 7.18
C GLU A 32 8.39 -12.28 5.67
N GLY A 33 7.78 -11.17 5.22
CA GLY A 33 7.37 -10.98 3.83
C GLY A 33 6.05 -11.72 3.56
N LEU A 34 5.14 -11.10 2.81
CA LEU A 34 3.76 -11.56 2.66
C LEU A 34 3.62 -12.96 2.00
N TRP A 35 4.71 -13.51 1.46
CA TRP A 35 4.71 -14.64 0.53
C TRP A 35 5.47 -15.89 0.99
N ARG A 36 5.81 -16.03 2.28
CA ARG A 36 6.66 -17.13 2.77
C ARG A 36 6.22 -18.56 2.41
N ARG A 37 4.93 -18.83 2.20
CA ARG A 37 4.44 -20.21 2.04
C ARG A 37 4.12 -20.68 0.62
N SER A 38 4.00 -19.79 -0.37
CA SER A 38 3.43 -20.16 -1.68
C SER A 38 4.37 -20.03 -2.89
N THR A 39 5.63 -19.58 -2.72
CA THR A 39 6.52 -19.32 -3.89
C THR A 39 7.98 -19.72 -3.67
N THR A 40 8.56 -20.43 -4.64
CA THR A 40 9.96 -20.91 -4.60
C THR A 40 10.99 -19.78 -4.71
N LYS A 41 10.65 -18.69 -5.43
CA LYS A 41 11.53 -17.51 -5.62
C LYS A 41 11.54 -16.53 -4.43
N ARG A 42 10.65 -16.73 -3.43
CA ARG A 42 10.56 -15.98 -2.16
C ARG A 42 10.89 -14.47 -2.25
N PRO A 43 10.15 -13.67 -3.03
CA PRO A 43 10.32 -12.22 -2.97
C PRO A 43 10.02 -11.74 -1.55
N GLY A 44 10.98 -11.07 -0.91
CA GLY A 44 10.84 -10.56 0.45
C GLY A 44 9.78 -9.45 0.56
N LYS A 45 9.57 -8.69 -0.53
CA LYS A 45 8.62 -7.57 -0.63
C LYS A 45 7.83 -7.68 -1.94
N MET A 46 6.56 -7.25 -1.91
CA MET A 46 5.75 -7.21 -3.14
C MET A 46 6.27 -6.14 -4.09
N THR A 47 6.79 -5.02 -3.58
CA THR A 47 7.42 -3.98 -4.39
C THR A 47 8.61 -4.51 -5.19
N ASP A 48 9.44 -5.37 -4.60
CA ASP A 48 10.59 -5.97 -5.30
C ASP A 48 10.12 -6.89 -6.44
N PHE A 49 9.03 -7.64 -6.22
CA PHE A 49 8.43 -8.47 -7.27
C PHE A 49 7.84 -7.62 -8.41
N ILE A 50 7.08 -6.58 -8.07
CA ILE A 50 6.50 -5.64 -9.05
C ILE A 50 7.59 -5.03 -9.91
N ARG A 51 8.72 -4.66 -9.29
CA ARG A 51 9.90 -4.14 -9.99
C ARG A 51 10.55 -5.18 -10.89
N THR A 52 10.87 -6.36 -10.35
CA THR A 52 11.59 -7.42 -11.06
C THR A 52 10.81 -7.93 -12.28
N GLU A 53 9.49 -8.01 -12.16
CA GLU A 53 8.60 -8.46 -13.25
C GLU A 53 8.20 -7.31 -14.20
N GLY A 54 8.68 -6.09 -13.95
CA GLY A 54 8.41 -4.92 -14.79
C GLY A 54 6.93 -4.49 -14.83
N LEU A 55 6.16 -4.81 -13.78
CA LEU A 55 4.72 -4.51 -13.73
C LEU A 55 4.44 -3.02 -13.53
N LEU A 56 5.42 -2.27 -13.00
CA LEU A 56 5.51 -0.81 -13.01
C LEU A 56 6.95 -0.42 -13.40
N SER A 57 7.15 0.79 -13.92
CA SER A 57 8.50 1.27 -14.21
C SER A 57 9.27 1.61 -12.93
N ASP A 58 10.59 1.49 -12.97
CA ASP A 58 11.46 1.84 -11.84
C ASP A 58 11.22 3.27 -11.35
N GLN A 59 11.16 4.22 -12.28
CA GLN A 59 10.89 5.63 -11.99
C GLN A 59 9.55 5.84 -11.27
N GLU A 60 8.52 5.09 -11.66
CA GLU A 60 7.20 5.19 -11.04
C GLU A 60 7.23 4.64 -9.61
N ILE A 61 7.90 3.51 -9.39
CA ILE A 61 8.06 2.92 -8.05
C ILE A 61 8.84 3.88 -7.15
N ASP A 62 9.97 4.40 -7.64
CA ASP A 62 10.84 5.32 -6.89
C ASP A 62 10.10 6.62 -6.54
N GLY A 63 9.30 7.15 -7.47
CA GLY A 63 8.46 8.31 -7.22
C GLY A 63 7.43 8.08 -6.10
N ILE A 64 6.77 6.92 -6.08
CA ILE A 64 5.82 6.57 -5.01
C ILE A 64 6.54 6.45 -3.67
N ILE A 65 7.69 5.79 -3.62
CA ILE A 65 8.48 5.62 -2.40
C ILE A 65 8.92 6.99 -1.85
N ALA A 66 9.44 7.87 -2.71
CA ALA A 66 9.88 9.20 -2.33
C ALA A 66 8.73 10.07 -1.80
N ALA A 67 7.53 9.96 -2.38
CA ALA A 67 6.34 10.70 -1.96
C ALA A 67 5.61 10.10 -0.76
N ALA A 68 5.91 8.85 -0.38
CA ALA A 68 5.17 8.13 0.66
C ALA A 68 5.22 8.82 2.04
N PRO A 69 6.37 9.31 2.56
CA PRO A 69 6.42 9.96 3.87
C PRO A 69 5.58 11.25 3.93
N SER A 70 5.76 12.15 2.97
CA SER A 70 5.03 13.43 2.94
C SER A 70 3.53 13.23 2.71
N SER A 71 3.14 12.27 1.85
CA SER A 71 1.73 11.92 1.65
C SER A 71 1.09 11.32 2.91
N LEU A 72 1.84 10.57 3.72
CA LEU A 72 1.35 10.02 4.98
C LEU A 72 1.13 11.12 6.02
N VAL A 73 2.08 12.04 6.18
CA VAL A 73 1.93 13.18 7.09
C VAL A 73 0.71 14.01 6.70
N ARG A 74 0.57 14.36 5.43
CA ARG A 74 -0.60 15.11 4.93
C ARG A 74 -1.93 14.39 5.22
N PHE A 75 -1.97 13.07 5.01
CA PHE A 75 -3.15 12.26 5.34
C PHE A 75 -3.46 12.32 6.84
N GLN A 76 -2.45 12.21 7.69
CA GLN A 76 -2.60 12.28 9.15
C GLN A 76 -3.04 13.68 9.61
N GLU A 77 -2.53 14.75 9.01
CA GLU A 77 -2.96 16.12 9.29
C GLU A 77 -4.44 16.35 8.96
N VAL A 78 -4.91 15.83 7.83
CA VAL A 78 -6.33 15.89 7.46
C VAL A 78 -7.17 15.06 8.43
N ALA A 79 -6.75 13.83 8.72
CA ALA A 79 -7.45 12.95 9.65
C ALA A 79 -7.49 13.51 11.09
N ALA A 80 -6.47 14.27 11.50
CA ALA A 80 -6.40 14.93 12.81
C ALA A 80 -7.39 16.08 12.96
N ARG A 81 -7.92 16.65 11.86
CA ARG A 81 -8.96 17.68 11.90
C ARG A 81 -10.32 17.13 12.35
N VAL A 82 -10.53 15.82 12.22
CA VAL A 82 -11.77 15.16 12.66
C VAL A 82 -11.58 14.75 14.12
N SER A 83 -12.39 15.36 15.00
CA SER A 83 -12.36 15.02 16.42
C SER A 83 -12.77 13.56 16.65
N LEU A 84 -12.32 12.95 17.75
CA LEU A 84 -12.64 11.56 18.05
C LEU A 84 -14.15 11.31 18.12
N ALA A 85 -14.93 12.28 18.61
CA ALA A 85 -16.38 12.19 18.72
C ALA A 85 -17.10 12.20 17.35
N GLU A 86 -16.46 12.75 16.31
CA GLU A 86 -17.03 12.85 14.96
C GLU A 86 -16.56 11.71 14.04
N ARG A 87 -15.69 10.82 14.53
CA ARG A 87 -15.21 9.69 13.72
C ARG A 87 -16.33 8.65 13.60
N PRO A 88 -16.72 8.28 12.37
CA PRO A 88 -17.68 7.21 12.18
C PRO A 88 -17.11 5.87 12.65
N GLU A 89 -17.99 4.97 13.08
CA GLU A 89 -17.65 3.56 13.26
C GLU A 89 -17.02 2.99 11.99
N LEU A 90 -16.09 2.04 12.13
CA LEU A 90 -15.31 1.50 11.00
C LEU A 90 -16.22 0.98 9.87
N GLY A 91 -17.34 0.35 10.21
CA GLY A 91 -18.32 -0.13 9.24
C GLY A 91 -18.90 1.01 8.39
N THR A 92 -19.39 2.07 9.03
CA THR A 92 -19.93 3.26 8.36
C THR A 92 -18.86 3.98 7.54
N TRP A 93 -17.64 4.06 8.06
CA TRP A 93 -16.51 4.64 7.34
C TRP A 93 -16.22 3.87 6.05
N LEU A 94 -16.17 2.53 6.10
CA LEU A 94 -15.93 1.67 4.95
C LEU A 94 -17.02 1.83 3.89
N GLU A 95 -18.28 1.94 4.30
CA GLU A 95 -19.39 2.20 3.38
C GLU A 95 -19.24 3.55 2.65
N GLN A 96 -18.91 4.61 3.37
CA GLN A 96 -18.71 5.95 2.78
C GLN A 96 -17.50 5.97 1.84
N PHE A 97 -16.40 5.31 2.22
CA PHE A 97 -15.21 5.18 1.40
C PHE A 97 -15.48 4.42 0.10
N HIS A 98 -16.19 3.28 0.16
CA HIS A 98 -16.57 2.53 -1.04
C HIS A 98 -17.52 3.31 -1.97
N ARG A 99 -18.31 4.23 -1.41
CA ARG A 99 -19.18 5.14 -2.18
C ARG A 99 -18.44 6.36 -2.74
N GLY A 100 -17.17 6.57 -2.38
CA GLY A 100 -16.36 7.70 -2.84
C GLY A 100 -16.79 9.06 -2.26
N ILE A 101 -17.39 9.07 -1.07
CA ILE A 101 -17.93 10.29 -0.42
C ILE A 101 -16.90 10.91 0.56
N LEU A 102 -15.74 10.26 0.73
CA LEU A 102 -14.62 10.68 1.59
C LEU A 102 -13.37 10.99 0.76
#